data_AF-A0A2J0MWG0-F1
#
_entry.id   AF-A0A2J0MWG0-F1
#
_cell.length_a   1.000
_cell.length_b   1.000
_cell.length_c   1.000
_cell.angle_alpha   90.00
_cell.angle_beta   90.00
_cell.angle_gamma   90.00
#
_symmetry.space_group_name_H-M   'P 1'
#
loop_
_entity.id
_entity.type
_entity.pdbx_description
1 polymer ?
#
loop_
_entity_poly.entity_id
_entity_poly.type
_entity_poly.pdbx_seq_one_letter_code
_entity_poly.pdbx_strand_id
1 'polypeptide(L)'
;MNKILKKGTIMAVALVAFVIAFPAQALITNVDIAANAGIGYAKLNLKNSIKSSDIKNGSITGKDIKKGSIKSSDIKNGSIKSSDIKNGSITADDISAGALSVATLADGAVSSAKILDGTILTGDIATDTILAGNIALGAVGTSEILDGTILTGDIALDTILAGNIALGAVETSEILDGTIANADVSGTAAIAGTKISPAFGAQDVTGTGTLGTLASRWS
;
A
#
# COMPACT_ATOMS: atom_id res chain seq x y z
N MET A 1 -99.14 -25.17 -64.49
CA MET A 1 -98.86 -24.35 -65.69
C MET A 1 -99.81 -23.15 -65.66
N ASN A 2 -99.44 -21.89 -65.92
CA ASN A 2 -98.16 -21.19 -66.20
C ASN A 2 -98.29 -19.74 -65.63
N LYS A 3 -97.27 -18.90 -65.46
CA LYS A 3 -95.83 -18.91 -65.83
C LYS A 3 -95.02 -18.16 -64.73
N ILE A 4 -93.69 -18.20 -64.78
CA ILE A 4 -92.79 -17.44 -63.88
C ILE A 4 -92.53 -16.03 -64.45
N LEU A 5 -92.41 -15.00 -63.60
CA LEU A 5 -91.42 -13.91 -63.76
C LEU A 5 -91.22 -13.11 -62.46
N LYS A 6 -89.97 -13.13 -61.94
CA LYS A 6 -89.50 -12.30 -60.82
C LYS A 6 -89.18 -10.88 -61.31
N LYS A 7 -89.50 -9.84 -60.54
CA LYS A 7 -88.59 -8.74 -60.12
C LYS A 7 -89.34 -7.60 -59.42
N GLY A 8 -88.81 -7.15 -58.28
CA GLY A 8 -88.81 -5.74 -57.87
C GLY A 8 -90.13 -5.12 -57.36
N THR A 9 -90.37 -5.22 -56.06
CA THR A 9 -90.55 -4.01 -55.24
C THR A 9 -89.96 -4.31 -53.86
N ILE A 10 -88.95 -3.54 -53.49
CA ILE A 10 -88.28 -3.65 -52.20
C ILE A 10 -89.21 -2.98 -51.19
N MET A 11 -89.86 -3.76 -50.31
CA MET A 11 -90.47 -3.20 -49.12
C MET A 11 -89.35 -2.59 -48.29
N ALA A 12 -89.33 -1.26 -48.21
CA ALA A 12 -88.31 -0.54 -47.49
C ALA A 12 -88.35 -0.93 -46.01
N VAL A 13 -87.40 -1.76 -45.58
CA VAL A 13 -87.06 -1.87 -44.17
C VAL A 13 -86.53 -0.49 -43.79
N ALA A 14 -87.37 0.30 -43.14
CA ALA A 14 -86.98 1.60 -42.61
C ALA A 14 -85.80 1.37 -41.67
N LEU A 15 -84.61 1.76 -42.13
CA LEU A 15 -83.42 1.78 -41.31
C LEU A 15 -83.63 2.87 -40.26
N VAL A 16 -84.30 2.52 -39.17
CA VAL A 16 -84.24 3.29 -37.94
C VAL A 16 -82.77 3.27 -37.57
N ALA A 17 -82.08 4.37 -37.87
CA ALA A 17 -80.73 4.60 -37.44
C ALA A 17 -80.78 4.66 -35.91
N PHE A 18 -80.58 3.49 -35.27
CA PHE A 18 -80.40 3.39 -33.84
C PHE A 18 -79.02 3.99 -33.55
N VAL A 19 -79.00 5.32 -33.48
CA VAL A 19 -77.90 6.11 -32.97
C VAL A 19 -77.85 5.81 -31.46
N ILE A 20 -77.28 4.66 -31.13
CA ILE A 20 -76.62 4.48 -29.85
C ILE A 20 -75.49 5.50 -29.84
N ALA A 21 -75.79 6.67 -29.31
CA ALA A 21 -74.78 7.55 -28.78
C ALA A 21 -74.05 6.75 -27.71
N PHE A 22 -72.92 6.14 -28.09
CA PHE A 22 -72.00 5.55 -27.13
C PHE A 22 -71.65 6.66 -26.14
N PRO A 23 -72.03 6.54 -24.85
CA PRO A 23 -71.72 7.59 -23.89
C PRO A 23 -70.19 7.74 -23.83
N ALA A 24 -69.72 8.97 -23.65
CA ALA A 24 -68.31 9.26 -23.44
C ALA A 24 -67.73 8.29 -22.40
N GLN A 25 -66.51 7.77 -22.62
CA GLN A 25 -66.01 6.55 -21.98
C GLN A 25 -66.42 6.46 -20.50
N ALA A 26 -67.27 5.47 -20.18
CA ALA A 26 -67.75 5.26 -18.83
C ALA A 26 -66.54 5.11 -17.89
N LEU A 27 -66.52 5.95 -16.85
CA LEU A 27 -65.46 5.93 -15.85
C LEU A 27 -65.55 4.61 -15.08
N ILE A 28 -64.61 3.69 -15.34
CA ILE A 28 -64.53 2.43 -14.60
C ILE A 28 -64.12 2.73 -13.16
N THR A 29 -64.99 2.37 -12.23
CA THR A 29 -64.77 2.45 -10.79
C THR A 29 -64.42 1.07 -10.22
N ASN A 30 -64.09 1.00 -8.93
CA ASN A 30 -63.84 -0.27 -8.25
C ASN A 30 -65.08 -1.20 -8.22
N VAL A 31 -66.30 -0.66 -8.35
CA VAL A 31 -67.55 -1.46 -8.34
C VAL A 31 -67.75 -2.20 -9.67
N ASP A 32 -67.21 -1.65 -10.77
CA ASP A 32 -67.32 -2.23 -12.12
C ASP A 32 -66.35 -3.39 -12.35
N ILE A 33 -65.42 -3.64 -11.42
CA ILE A 33 -64.42 -4.71 -11.48
C ILE A 33 -64.79 -5.81 -10.48
N ALA A 34 -65.20 -6.98 -10.99
CA ALA A 34 -65.44 -8.15 -10.16
C ALA A 34 -64.18 -8.55 -9.38
N ALA A 35 -64.34 -9.01 -8.13
CA ALA A 35 -63.22 -9.33 -7.23
C ALA A 35 -62.27 -10.43 -7.75
N ASN A 36 -62.71 -11.24 -8.70
CA ASN A 36 -61.94 -12.30 -9.37
C ASN A 36 -61.54 -11.93 -10.82
N ALA A 37 -61.69 -10.67 -11.25
CA ALA A 37 -61.37 -10.24 -12.60
C ALA A 37 -59.87 -10.36 -12.89
N GLY A 38 -59.51 -11.22 -13.84
CA GLY A 38 -58.13 -11.38 -14.32
C GLY A 38 -57.69 -10.20 -15.19
N ILE A 39 -57.39 -9.05 -14.58
CA ILE A 39 -56.90 -7.86 -15.30
C ILE A 39 -55.41 -8.03 -15.62
N GLY A 40 -55.09 -8.27 -16.89
CA GLY A 40 -53.70 -8.35 -17.36
C GLY A 40 -52.98 -7.00 -17.24
N TYR A 41 -51.73 -7.02 -16.76
CA TYR A 41 -50.89 -5.84 -16.50
C TYR A 41 -50.80 -4.86 -17.68
N ALA A 42 -50.81 -5.36 -18.92
CA ALA A 42 -50.79 -4.52 -20.14
C ALA A 42 -52.02 -3.62 -20.31
N LYS A 43 -53.10 -3.85 -19.55
CA LYS A 43 -54.31 -3.00 -19.51
C LYS A 43 -54.27 -1.95 -18.39
N LEU A 44 -53.24 -1.95 -17.54
CA LEU A 44 -53.11 -1.05 -16.39
C LEU A 44 -52.09 0.05 -16.69
N ASN A 45 -52.45 1.31 -16.44
CA ASN A 45 -51.49 2.42 -16.47
C ASN A 45 -50.70 2.48 -15.15
N LEU A 46 -49.62 1.71 -15.08
CA LEU A 46 -48.76 1.61 -13.89
C LEU A 46 -47.64 2.67 -13.86
N LYS A 47 -47.50 3.51 -14.89
CA LYS A 47 -46.43 4.51 -14.99
C LYS A 47 -46.56 5.55 -13.88
N ASN A 48 -45.56 5.61 -12.99
CA ASN A 48 -45.52 6.45 -11.80
C ASN A 48 -46.62 6.12 -10.75
N SER A 49 -47.36 5.02 -10.92
CA SER A 49 -48.48 4.65 -10.03
C SER A 49 -48.03 3.81 -8.82
N ILE A 50 -46.93 3.07 -8.97
CA ILE A 50 -46.38 2.18 -7.93
C ILE A 50 -45.65 2.98 -6.85
N LYS A 51 -46.02 2.74 -5.59
CA LYS A 51 -45.44 3.35 -4.39
C LYS A 51 -44.69 2.28 -3.56
N SER A 52 -43.89 2.72 -2.59
CA SER A 52 -43.17 1.81 -1.68
C SER A 52 -44.12 0.90 -0.88
N SER A 53 -45.34 1.35 -0.58
CA SER A 53 -46.40 0.55 0.05
C SER A 53 -46.82 -0.68 -0.74
N ASP A 54 -46.64 -0.65 -2.06
CA ASP A 54 -47.14 -1.65 -2.98
C ASP A 54 -46.08 -2.75 -3.22
N ILE A 55 -44.86 -2.54 -2.72
CA ILE A 55 -43.72 -3.44 -2.81
C ILE A 55 -43.50 -4.09 -1.45
N LYS A 56 -43.70 -5.41 -1.37
CA LYS A 56 -43.39 -6.18 -0.16
C LYS A 56 -41.89 -6.13 0.15
N ASN A 57 -41.50 -5.80 1.38
CA ASN A 57 -40.10 -5.79 1.81
C ASN A 57 -39.38 -7.11 1.45
N GLY A 58 -38.19 -6.99 0.84
CA GLY A 58 -37.37 -8.12 0.39
C GLY A 58 -37.86 -8.86 -0.85
N SER A 59 -38.95 -8.42 -1.52
CA SER A 59 -39.43 -9.07 -2.75
C SER A 59 -38.60 -8.77 -4.00
N ILE A 60 -37.92 -7.62 -4.02
CA ILE A 60 -37.01 -7.22 -5.09
C ILE A 60 -35.65 -7.88 -4.85
N THR A 61 -35.21 -8.68 -5.82
CA THR A 61 -33.93 -9.41 -5.80
C THR A 61 -33.04 -8.97 -6.96
N GLY A 62 -31.77 -9.42 -6.97
CA GLY A 62 -30.82 -9.01 -8.01
C GLY A 62 -31.22 -9.34 -9.45
N LYS A 63 -32.11 -10.32 -9.67
CA LYS A 63 -32.64 -10.66 -11.01
C LYS A 63 -33.68 -9.63 -11.52
N ASP A 64 -34.33 -8.92 -10.59
CA ASP A 64 -35.41 -7.98 -10.87
C ASP A 64 -34.85 -6.57 -11.19
N ILE A 65 -33.56 -6.37 -10.92
CA ILE A 65 -32.80 -5.14 -11.19
C ILE A 65 -31.89 -5.38 -12.41
N LYS A 66 -32.02 -4.53 -13.44
CA LYS A 66 -31.16 -4.62 -14.63
C LYS A 66 -29.71 -4.25 -14.28
N LYS A 67 -28.74 -5.04 -14.75
CA LYS A 67 -27.30 -4.74 -14.54
C LYS A 67 -26.97 -3.31 -14.98
N GLY A 68 -26.36 -2.54 -14.07
CA GLY A 68 -25.97 -1.15 -14.30
C GLY A 68 -27.11 -0.13 -14.32
N SER A 69 -28.35 -0.48 -13.93
CA SER A 69 -29.45 0.49 -13.88
C SER A 69 -29.43 1.40 -12.65
N ILE A 70 -28.80 0.96 -11.56
CA ILE A 70 -28.61 1.75 -10.33
C ILE A 70 -27.36 2.62 -10.51
N LYS A 71 -27.53 3.93 -10.37
CA LYS A 71 -26.46 4.93 -10.41
C LYS A 71 -26.17 5.45 -9.00
N SER A 72 -25.04 6.13 -8.82
CA SER A 72 -24.69 6.79 -7.55
C SER A 72 -25.74 7.83 -7.12
N SER A 73 -26.48 8.44 -8.05
CA SER A 73 -27.60 9.35 -7.76
C SER A 73 -28.80 8.68 -7.08
N ASP A 74 -28.92 7.36 -7.23
CA ASP A 74 -30.07 6.58 -6.76
C ASP A 74 -29.81 6.01 -5.35
N ILE A 75 -28.56 6.12 -4.87
CA ILE A 75 -28.08 5.67 -3.57
C ILE A 75 -27.85 6.90 -2.69
N LYS A 76 -28.43 6.92 -1.49
CA LYS A 76 -28.23 8.01 -0.54
C LYS A 76 -26.81 7.96 0.05
N ASN A 77 -26.09 9.08 0.06
CA ASN A 77 -24.77 9.18 0.67
C ASN A 77 -24.79 8.63 2.12
N GLY A 78 -23.85 7.72 2.42
CA GLY A 78 -23.73 7.06 3.72
C GLY A 78 -24.80 5.99 4.04
N SER A 79 -25.66 5.60 3.09
CA SER A 79 -26.66 4.54 3.35
C SER A 79 -26.10 3.13 3.29
N ILE A 80 -25.00 2.91 2.55
CA ILE A 80 -24.33 1.61 2.44
C ILE A 80 -23.42 1.41 3.65
N LYS A 81 -23.64 0.32 4.37
CA LYS A 81 -22.84 -0.10 5.53
C LYS A 81 -21.89 -1.24 5.15
N SER A 82 -20.90 -1.52 6.00
CA SER A 82 -20.01 -2.67 5.84
C SER A 82 -20.78 -4.01 5.78
N SER A 83 -21.92 -4.13 6.45
CA SER A 83 -22.82 -5.30 6.36
C SER A 83 -23.41 -5.55 4.98
N ASP A 84 -23.48 -4.52 4.14
CA ASP A 84 -24.16 -4.55 2.85
C ASP A 84 -23.16 -4.90 1.72
N ILE A 85 -21.86 -4.88 2.04
CA ILE A 85 -20.74 -5.21 1.15
C ILE A 85 -20.20 -6.58 1.56
N LYS A 86 -20.11 -7.52 0.62
CA LYS A 86 -19.55 -8.85 0.90
C LYS A 86 -18.03 -8.75 1.05
N ASN A 87 -17.46 -9.38 2.08
CA ASN A 87 -16.00 -9.45 2.25
C ASN A 87 -15.31 -9.94 0.95
N GLY A 88 -14.32 -9.19 0.49
CA GLY A 88 -13.58 -9.47 -0.75
C GLY A 88 -14.33 -9.17 -2.06
N SER A 89 -15.51 -8.53 -2.03
CA SER A 89 -16.20 -8.12 -3.26
C SER A 89 -15.75 -6.78 -3.85
N ILE A 90 -14.91 -6.05 -3.12
CA ILE A 90 -14.22 -4.85 -3.61
C ILE A 90 -12.79 -5.29 -3.93
N THR A 91 -12.41 -5.19 -5.19
CA THR A 91 -11.09 -5.53 -5.73
C THR A 91 -10.26 -4.28 -5.97
N ALA A 92 -9.00 -4.45 -6.40
CA ALA A 92 -8.16 -3.30 -6.78
C ALA A 92 -8.77 -2.50 -7.95
N ASP A 93 -9.42 -3.17 -8.90
CA ASP A 93 -10.06 -2.53 -10.07
C ASP A 93 -11.28 -1.68 -9.70
N ASP A 94 -11.92 -1.95 -8.56
CA ASP A 94 -13.03 -1.16 -8.02
C ASP A 94 -12.56 0.13 -7.32
N ILE A 95 -11.26 0.27 -7.06
CA ILE A 95 -10.66 1.40 -6.34
C ILE A 95 -9.86 2.25 -7.34
N SER A 96 -10.42 3.40 -7.74
CA SER A 96 -9.72 4.31 -8.65
C SER A 96 -8.40 4.82 -8.06
N ALA A 97 -7.38 5.00 -8.90
CA ALA A 97 -6.10 5.57 -8.49
C ALA A 97 -6.29 6.89 -7.69
N GLY A 98 -5.64 6.98 -6.52
CA GLY A 98 -5.78 8.13 -5.61
C GLY A 98 -7.06 8.16 -4.75
N ALA A 99 -7.99 7.21 -4.87
CA ALA A 99 -9.15 7.11 -3.97
C ALA A 99 -8.76 6.84 -2.52
N LEU A 100 -7.63 6.15 -2.32
CA LEU A 100 -6.99 6.01 -1.01
C LEU A 100 -5.85 7.03 -0.90
N SER A 101 -6.06 8.02 -0.06
CA SER A 101 -5.07 8.99 0.40
C SER A 101 -4.72 8.74 1.87
N VAL A 102 -3.64 9.36 2.37
CA VAL A 102 -3.27 9.33 3.79
C VAL A 102 -4.42 9.78 4.69
N ALA A 103 -5.21 10.77 4.28
CA ALA A 103 -6.36 11.27 5.05
C ALA A 103 -7.58 10.33 5.08
N THR A 104 -7.61 9.29 4.22
CA THR A 104 -8.69 8.29 4.16
C THR A 104 -8.30 6.94 4.76
N LEU A 105 -7.00 6.70 4.97
CA LEU A 105 -6.51 5.53 5.70
C LEU A 105 -6.56 5.84 7.20
N ALA A 106 -7.18 4.97 7.98
CA ALA A 106 -7.15 5.07 9.43
C ALA A 106 -5.74 4.75 9.97
N ASP A 107 -5.38 5.31 11.13
CA ASP A 107 -4.12 5.01 11.80
C ASP A 107 -3.96 3.49 12.02
N GLY A 108 -2.80 2.95 11.64
CA GLY A 108 -2.54 1.51 11.70
C GLY A 108 -3.27 0.66 10.64
N ALA A 109 -4.00 1.26 9.68
CA ALA A 109 -4.63 0.53 8.58
C ALA A 109 -3.62 -0.25 7.73
N VAL A 110 -2.40 0.29 7.57
CA VAL A 110 -1.24 -0.41 7.00
C VAL A 110 -0.28 -0.75 8.14
N SER A 111 -0.29 -2.01 8.57
CA SER A 111 0.68 -2.54 9.53
C SER A 111 1.78 -3.33 8.80
N SER A 112 2.91 -3.59 9.44
CA SER A 112 4.04 -4.31 8.82
C SER A 112 3.62 -5.67 8.23
N ALA A 113 2.71 -6.39 8.90
CA ALA A 113 2.16 -7.67 8.41
C ALA A 113 1.27 -7.56 7.15
N LYS A 114 0.99 -6.36 6.66
CA LYS A 114 0.29 -6.09 5.39
C LYS A 114 1.22 -5.59 4.29
N ILE A 115 2.47 -5.27 4.63
CA ILE A 115 3.52 -4.92 3.68
C ILE A 115 4.26 -6.22 3.36
N LEU A 116 4.48 -6.52 2.09
CA LEU A 116 5.21 -7.72 1.69
C LEU A 116 6.72 -7.43 1.77
N ASP A 117 7.49 -8.38 2.31
CA ASP A 117 8.94 -8.25 2.43
C ASP A 117 9.60 -7.95 1.08
N GLY A 118 10.54 -7.01 1.07
CA GLY A 118 11.25 -6.56 -0.13
C GLY A 118 10.44 -5.67 -1.10
N THR A 119 9.21 -5.27 -0.76
CA THR A 119 8.41 -4.36 -1.63
C THR A 119 8.65 -2.88 -1.38
N ILE A 120 9.26 -2.50 -0.26
CA ILE A 120 9.72 -1.13 0.00
C ILE A 120 11.17 -1.02 -0.47
N LEU A 121 11.40 -0.30 -1.56
CA LEU A 121 12.70 -0.09 -2.17
C LEU A 121 13.30 1.26 -1.73
N THR A 122 14.56 1.49 -2.03
CA THR A 122 15.26 2.75 -1.71
C THR A 122 14.60 3.99 -2.31
N GLY A 123 13.90 3.86 -3.45
CA GLY A 123 13.15 4.95 -4.07
C GLY A 123 11.82 5.29 -3.40
N ASP A 124 11.27 4.38 -2.57
CA ASP A 124 10.02 4.60 -1.84
C ASP A 124 10.25 5.35 -0.51
N ILE A 125 11.49 5.39 -0.04
CA ILE A 125 11.92 6.08 1.18
C ILE A 125 12.64 7.37 0.77
N ALA A 126 12.06 8.52 1.07
CA ALA A 126 12.70 9.80 0.83
C ALA A 126 13.99 9.94 1.67
N THR A 127 14.99 10.65 1.13
CA THR A 127 16.26 10.94 1.81
C THR A 127 16.01 11.54 3.21
N ASP A 128 16.86 11.16 4.17
CA ASP A 128 16.82 11.58 5.59
C ASP A 128 15.52 11.22 6.36
N THR A 129 14.64 10.37 5.81
CA THR A 129 13.41 9.94 6.50
C THR A 129 13.68 8.95 7.64
N ILE A 130 14.69 8.09 7.51
CA ILE A 130 15.06 7.11 8.54
C ILE A 130 16.05 7.76 9.50
N LEU A 131 15.57 8.16 10.67
CA LEU A 131 16.40 8.75 11.73
C LEU A 131 17.11 7.66 12.52
N ALA A 132 18.23 7.99 13.17
CA ALA A 132 18.98 7.05 14.00
C ALA A 132 18.12 6.34 15.07
N GLY A 133 17.13 7.04 15.64
CA GLY A 133 16.17 6.46 16.61
C GLY A 133 15.15 5.48 16.01
N ASN A 134 15.05 5.37 14.69
CA ASN A 134 14.25 4.34 14.00
C ASN A 134 15.05 3.05 13.79
N ILE A 135 16.38 3.09 13.90
CA ILE A 135 17.28 1.96 13.72
C ILE A 135 17.51 1.32 15.10
N ALA A 136 17.08 0.07 15.27
CA ALA A 136 17.32 -0.66 16.51
C ALA A 136 18.82 -0.95 16.70
N LEU A 137 19.27 -1.07 17.96
CA LEU A 137 20.66 -1.40 18.27
C LEU A 137 21.05 -2.75 17.63
N GLY A 138 22.10 -2.74 16.80
CA GLY A 138 22.56 -3.91 16.05
C GLY A 138 21.73 -4.28 14.81
N ALA A 139 20.78 -3.44 14.38
CA ALA A 139 20.00 -3.68 13.16
C ALA A 139 20.78 -3.45 11.86
N VAL A 140 21.88 -2.71 11.92
CA VAL A 140 22.87 -2.56 10.83
C VAL A 140 24.10 -3.36 11.25
N GLY A 141 24.34 -4.48 10.56
CA GLY A 141 25.53 -5.31 10.70
C GLY A 141 26.55 -5.03 9.60
N THR A 142 27.56 -5.89 9.51
CA THR A 142 28.64 -5.74 8.51
C THR A 142 28.20 -6.04 7.09
N SER A 143 27.11 -6.81 6.88
CA SER A 143 26.56 -7.09 5.54
C SER A 143 25.79 -5.89 4.96
N GLU A 144 25.37 -4.95 5.79
CA GLU A 144 24.60 -3.76 5.39
C GLU A 144 25.50 -2.55 5.15
N ILE A 145 26.78 -2.60 5.55
CA ILE A 145 27.78 -1.57 5.36
C ILE A 145 28.72 -2.00 4.23
N LEU A 146 28.76 -1.24 3.13
CA LEU A 146 29.65 -1.53 2.02
C LEU A 146 31.09 -1.12 2.35
N ASP A 147 32.06 -1.96 1.96
CA ASP A 147 33.49 -1.71 2.17
C ASP A 147 33.92 -0.33 1.67
N GLY A 148 34.68 0.39 2.50
CA GLY A 148 35.19 1.73 2.19
C GLY A 148 34.16 2.87 2.21
N THR A 149 32.90 2.63 2.59
CA THR A 149 31.88 3.69 2.70
C THR A 149 31.93 4.50 4.01
N ILE A 150 32.48 3.94 5.08
CA ILE A 150 32.71 4.67 6.33
C ILE A 150 34.01 5.46 6.21
N LEU A 151 33.88 6.78 6.06
CA LEU A 151 34.98 7.73 5.94
C LEU A 151 35.38 8.29 7.31
N THR A 152 36.54 8.94 7.37
CA THR A 152 37.04 9.58 8.61
C THR A 152 36.13 10.68 9.14
N GLY A 153 35.27 11.27 8.31
CA GLY A 153 34.27 12.26 8.73
C GLY A 153 33.01 11.66 9.37
N ASP A 154 32.74 10.36 9.13
CA ASP A 154 31.56 9.67 9.67
C ASP A 154 31.79 9.16 11.09
N ILE A 155 33.06 9.04 11.48
CA ILE A 155 33.50 8.63 12.82
C ILE A 155 33.97 9.88 13.58
N ALA A 156 33.25 10.25 14.64
CA ALA A 156 33.68 11.37 15.49
C ALA A 156 35.03 11.07 16.18
N LEU A 157 35.82 12.11 16.43
CA LEU A 157 37.10 11.99 17.14
C LEU A 157 36.93 11.25 18.49
N ASP A 158 37.95 10.47 18.86
CA ASP A 158 38.00 9.64 20.07
C ASP A 158 36.89 8.57 20.21
N THR A 159 36.09 8.30 19.16
CA THR A 159 35.04 7.25 19.17
C THR A 159 35.63 5.84 19.14
N ILE A 160 36.73 5.62 18.41
CA ILE A 160 37.40 4.32 18.34
C ILE A 160 38.38 4.21 19.51
N LEU A 161 37.94 3.57 20.59
CA LEU A 161 38.78 3.31 21.75
C LEU A 161 39.67 2.08 21.51
N ALA A 162 40.75 1.95 22.27
CA ALA A 162 41.66 0.80 22.16
C ALA A 162 40.95 -0.56 22.33
N GLY A 163 39.84 -0.63 23.09
CA GLY A 163 39.02 -1.83 23.25
C GLY A 163 38.13 -2.17 22.05
N ASN A 164 37.96 -1.26 21.09
CA ASN A 164 37.25 -1.51 19.83
C ASN A 164 38.18 -2.13 18.76
N ILE A 165 39.50 -2.00 18.93
CA ILE A 165 40.52 -2.51 18.02
C ILE A 165 40.89 -3.93 18.48
N ALA A 166 40.58 -4.94 17.66
CA ALA A 166 40.95 -6.32 17.96
C ALA A 166 42.48 -6.52 17.92
N LEU A 167 42.98 -7.53 18.64
CA LEU A 167 44.41 -7.86 18.64
C LEU A 167 44.87 -8.21 17.21
N GLY A 168 45.82 -7.42 16.69
CA GLY A 168 46.32 -7.57 15.32
C GLY A 168 45.48 -6.88 14.22
N ALA A 169 44.42 -6.14 14.57
CA ALA A 169 43.58 -5.44 13.58
C ALA A 169 44.23 -4.21 12.93
N VAL A 170 45.38 -3.77 13.43
CA VAL A 170 46.24 -2.76 12.80
C VAL A 170 47.53 -3.49 12.41
N GLU A 171 47.70 -3.77 11.13
CA GLU A 171 48.91 -4.35 10.56
C GLU A 171 49.85 -3.22 10.10
N THR A 172 50.92 -3.57 9.37
CA THR A 172 51.89 -2.58 8.88
C THR A 172 51.36 -1.73 7.73
N SER A 173 50.31 -2.17 7.03
CA SER A 173 49.70 -1.44 5.91
C SER A 173 48.84 -0.25 6.36
N GLU A 174 48.31 -0.29 7.58
CA GLU A 174 47.42 0.75 8.12
C GLU A 174 48.19 1.87 8.83
N ILE A 175 49.49 1.67 9.10
CA ILE A 175 50.37 2.68 9.70
C ILE A 175 51.21 3.33 8.59
N LEU A 176 50.90 4.60 8.27
CA LEU A 176 51.65 5.35 7.28
C LEU A 176 53.08 5.66 7.77
N ASP A 177 54.08 5.42 6.92
CA ASP A 177 55.49 5.66 7.24
C ASP A 177 55.76 7.07 7.78
N GLY A 178 56.50 7.14 8.88
CA GLY A 178 56.88 8.40 9.54
C GLY A 178 55.78 9.11 10.32
N THR A 179 54.57 8.55 10.44
CA THR A 179 53.48 9.16 11.22
C THR A 179 53.56 8.92 12.72
N ILE A 180 54.17 7.82 13.17
CA ILE A 180 54.41 7.57 14.59
C ILE A 180 55.51 8.52 15.08
N ALA A 181 55.12 9.56 15.81
CA ALA A 181 56.02 10.52 16.41
C ALA A 181 56.63 9.97 17.72
N ASN A 182 57.76 10.55 18.14
CA ASN A 182 58.38 10.21 19.42
C ASN A 182 57.47 10.48 20.63
N ALA A 183 56.44 11.33 20.48
CA ALA A 183 55.44 11.59 21.52
C ALA A 183 54.45 10.42 21.70
N ASP A 184 54.21 9.63 20.65
CA ASP A 184 53.27 8.50 20.65
C ASP A 184 53.89 7.25 21.27
N VAL A 185 55.23 7.19 21.30
CA VAL A 185 55.99 6.12 21.93
C VAL A 185 56.23 6.46 23.41
N SER A 186 55.62 5.69 24.32
CA SER A 186 55.91 5.81 25.75
C SER A 186 57.41 5.65 26.02
N GLY A 187 57.98 6.53 26.86
CA GLY A 187 59.38 6.44 27.30
C GLY A 187 59.74 5.16 28.07
N THR A 188 58.74 4.36 28.47
CA THR A 188 58.92 3.02 29.08
C THR A 188 58.62 1.88 28.11
N ALA A 189 58.43 2.15 26.82
CA ALA A 189 58.12 1.12 25.83
C ALA A 189 59.32 0.18 25.61
N ALA A 190 59.12 -1.12 25.85
CA ALA A 190 60.14 -2.15 25.64
C ALA A 190 60.28 -2.53 24.16
N ILE A 191 60.60 -1.56 23.30
CA ILE A 191 60.87 -1.79 21.88
C ILE A 191 62.21 -2.51 21.75
N ALA A 192 62.19 -3.75 21.28
CA ALA A 192 63.42 -4.51 21.02
C ALA A 192 64.29 -3.78 19.98
N GLY A 193 65.60 -3.64 20.25
CA GLY A 193 66.52 -2.92 19.37
C GLY A 193 66.66 -3.50 17.95
N THR A 194 66.21 -4.73 17.73
CA THR A 194 66.06 -5.36 16.41
C THR A 194 64.91 -4.79 15.58
N LYS A 195 64.00 -4.01 16.18
CA LYS A 195 62.85 -3.34 15.53
C LYS A 195 63.12 -1.87 15.16
N ILE A 196 64.30 -1.35 15.47
CA ILE A 196 64.70 0.04 15.17
C ILE A 196 65.77 0.00 14.08
N SER A 197 65.79 0.98 13.17
CA SER A 197 66.80 1.09 12.11
C SER A 197 67.53 2.44 12.18
N PRO A 198 68.88 2.47 12.17
CA PRO A 198 69.78 1.32 12.22
C PRO A 198 69.60 0.53 13.51
N ALA A 199 69.68 -0.80 13.43
CA ALA A 199 69.58 -1.66 14.59
C ALA A 199 70.73 -1.33 15.55
N PHE A 200 70.41 -0.87 16.77
CA PHE A 200 71.41 -0.44 17.76
C PHE A 200 72.33 -1.58 18.25
N GLY A 201 72.09 -2.82 17.79
CA GLY A 201 73.00 -3.96 17.96
C GLY A 201 73.34 -4.28 19.41
N ALA A 202 74.56 -4.75 19.64
CA ALA A 202 75.20 -4.62 20.93
C ALA A 202 75.79 -3.20 21.01
N GLN A 203 75.37 -2.40 21.99
CA GLN A 203 75.83 -1.02 22.13
C GLN A 203 77.21 -0.96 22.77
N ASP A 204 78.13 -0.22 22.15
CA ASP A 204 79.31 0.31 22.85
C ASP A 204 78.84 1.45 23.78
N VAL A 205 78.76 1.15 25.07
CA VAL A 205 78.44 2.14 26.10
C VAL A 205 79.67 3.01 26.35
N THR A 206 79.70 4.20 25.74
CA THR A 206 80.71 5.23 26.00
C THR A 206 80.47 5.92 27.35
N GLY A 207 80.77 5.21 28.44
CA GLY A 207 80.87 5.83 29.75
C GLY A 207 82.03 6.85 29.78
N THR A 208 81.80 8.05 30.31
CA THR A 208 82.84 9.07 30.51
C THR A 208 83.74 8.78 31.72
N GLY A 209 84.19 7.53 31.85
CA GLY A 209 85.05 7.04 32.92
C GLY A 209 86.25 6.31 32.34
N THR A 210 87.41 6.40 33.00
CA THR A 210 88.63 5.75 32.55
C THR A 210 88.48 4.22 32.58
N LEU A 211 88.44 3.60 31.40
CA LEU A 211 88.62 2.16 31.26
C LEU A 211 90.05 1.81 31.69
N GLY A 212 90.20 1.37 32.94
CA GLY A 212 91.50 0.99 33.50
C GLY A 212 92.06 -0.23 32.78
N THR A 213 93.01 0.01 31.87
CA THR A 213 93.74 -1.07 31.19
C THR A 213 94.57 -1.83 32.23
N LEU A 214 94.13 -3.03 32.62
CA LEU A 214 95.02 -3.98 33.27
C LEU A 214 96.08 -4.40 32.25
N ALA A 215 97.25 -3.76 32.35
CA ALA A 215 98.43 -4.19 31.63
C ALA A 215 98.86 -5.57 32.15
N SER A 216 98.43 -6.65 31.48
CA SER A 216 99.02 -7.96 31.69
C SER A 216 100.43 -7.96 31.09
N ARG A 217 101.39 -7.74 31.98
CA ARG A 217 102.82 -7.66 31.70
C ARG A 217 103.29 -8.97 31.06
N TRP A 218 103.65 -8.93 29.78
CA TRP A 218 104.46 -9.98 29.18
C TRP A 218 105.93 -9.68 29.49
N SER A 219 106.54 -10.57 30.27
CA SER A 219 107.98 -10.70 30.52
C SER A 219 108.37 -12.16 30.37
#